data_AF-A0A1G0PC19-F1
#
_entry.id   AF-A0A1G0PC19-F1
#
_cell.length_a   1.000
_cell.length_b   1.000
_cell.length_c   1.000
_cell.angle_alpha   90.00
_cell.angle_beta   90.00
_cell.angle_gamma   90.00
#
_symmetry.space_group_name_H-M   'P 1'
#
loop_
_entity.id
_entity.type
_entity.pdbx_description
1 polymer ?
#
loop_
_entity_poly.entity_id
_entity_poly.type
_entity_poly.pdbx_seq_one_letter_code
_entity_poly.pdbx_strand_id
1 'polypeptide(L)'
;MADTDPIDLLQGMFEDWKSSLFTVVDPFLSRITATPDTLPADGSSKSVIRIIPKNNSDTLLASGKEIRLFNTGAGSLSAVNDLGNGIYEATIASPAIDNDTISAGVISGPDTVSIFWKAVVTFVNSTSVEEKNSSHLEFHLYQNYPNPFNPLTSIEYRVGSIEYVIIKIYDILGNEVATLVDEEKPAGTYEVTWNANGLSSGVYFYQLKAGEFTQTKKLVLMR
;
A
#
# COMPACT_ATOMS: atom_id res chain seq x y z
N MET A 1 33.39 -3.42 -25.64
CA MET A 1 32.13 -4.18 -25.57
C MET A 1 31.76 -4.21 -24.11
N ALA A 2 30.63 -3.64 -23.73
CA ALA A 2 30.17 -3.74 -22.35
C ALA A 2 29.66 -5.18 -22.16
N ASP A 3 30.31 -5.95 -21.30
CA ASP A 3 29.76 -7.21 -20.84
C ASP A 3 28.51 -6.89 -20.04
N THR A 4 27.34 -7.22 -20.59
CA THR A 4 26.07 -7.18 -19.86
C THR A 4 26.15 -8.13 -18.67
N ASP A 5 25.73 -7.65 -17.50
CA ASP A 5 25.71 -8.44 -16.27
C ASP A 5 24.84 -9.69 -16.46
N PRO A 6 25.32 -10.89 -16.06
CA PRO A 6 24.51 -12.12 -16.08
C PRO A 6 23.14 -11.98 -15.39
N ILE A 7 23.02 -11.13 -14.36
CA ILE A 7 21.75 -10.86 -13.67
C ILE A 7 20.78 -10.09 -14.60
N ASP A 8 21.27 -9.11 -15.35
CA ASP A 8 20.44 -8.34 -16.29
C ASP A 8 19.94 -9.22 -17.44
N LEU A 9 20.77 -10.17 -17.90
CA LEU A 9 20.37 -11.17 -18.89
C LEU A 9 19.26 -12.08 -18.36
N LEU A 10 19.39 -12.56 -17.12
CA LEU A 10 18.36 -13.39 -16.47
C LEU A 10 17.05 -12.61 -16.26
N GLN A 11 17.13 -11.33 -15.88
CA GLN A 11 15.97 -10.48 -15.73
C GLN A 11 15.26 -10.28 -17.07
N GLY A 12 16.01 -9.99 -18.15
CA GLY A 12 15.45 -9.87 -19.50
C GLY A 12 14.77 -11.14 -19.97
N MET A 13 15.39 -12.30 -19.75
CA MET A 13 14.80 -13.60 -20.08
C MET A 13 13.52 -13.89 -19.30
N PHE A 14 13.44 -13.46 -18.03
CA PHE A 14 12.25 -13.59 -17.21
C PHE A 14 11.11 -12.70 -17.71
N GLU A 15 11.38 -11.44 -18.06
CA GLU A 15 10.34 -10.54 -18.60
C GLU A 15 9.85 -11.00 -19.99
N ASP A 16 10.75 -11.47 -20.85
CA ASP A 16 10.37 -12.06 -22.14
C ASP A 16 9.50 -13.30 -21.97
N TRP A 17 9.87 -14.18 -21.03
CA TRP A 17 9.08 -15.36 -20.68
C TRP A 17 7.70 -14.97 -20.13
N LYS A 18 7.64 -14.02 -19.19
CA LYS A 18 6.39 -13.53 -18.59
C LYS A 18 5.47 -12.93 -19.66
N SER A 19 6.04 -12.12 -20.56
CA SER A 19 5.31 -11.51 -21.66
C SER A 19 4.76 -12.52 -22.67
N SER A 20 5.49 -13.62 -22.88
CA SER A 20 5.05 -14.72 -23.75
C SER A 20 3.86 -15.51 -23.21
N LEU A 21 3.68 -15.56 -21.88
CA LEU A 21 2.62 -16.33 -21.23
C LEU A 21 1.35 -15.54 -20.97
N PHE A 22 1.47 -14.23 -20.75
CA PHE A 22 0.38 -13.41 -20.21
C PHE A 22 0.09 -12.21 -21.13
N THR A 23 -0.53 -12.43 -22.28
CA THR A 23 -0.68 -11.37 -23.28
C THR A 23 -1.84 -10.40 -23.02
N VAL A 24 -2.80 -10.79 -22.17
CA VAL A 24 -4.02 -10.00 -21.90
C VAL A 24 -4.13 -9.56 -20.44
N VAL A 25 -3.73 -10.42 -19.51
CA VAL A 25 -3.85 -10.17 -18.06
C VAL A 25 -2.54 -10.59 -17.40
N ASP A 26 -1.89 -9.68 -16.69
CA ASP A 26 -0.72 -9.98 -15.87
C ASP A 26 -1.18 -10.34 -14.44
N PRO A 27 -1.04 -11.60 -14.00
CA PRO A 27 -1.49 -12.03 -12.69
C PRO A 27 -0.67 -11.47 -11.52
N PHE A 28 0.55 -10.98 -11.77
CA PHE A 28 1.44 -10.41 -10.77
C PHE A 28 1.18 -8.92 -10.54
N LEU A 29 0.85 -8.19 -11.61
CA LEU A 29 0.54 -6.75 -11.55
C LEU A 29 -0.93 -6.49 -11.21
N SER A 30 -1.83 -7.43 -11.53
CA SER A 30 -3.23 -7.35 -11.14
C SER A 30 -3.40 -7.48 -9.63
N ARG A 31 -4.36 -6.77 -9.04
CA ARG A 31 -4.59 -6.75 -7.58
C ARG A 31 -6.03 -7.06 -7.21
N ILE A 32 -6.20 -7.61 -6.02
CA ILE A 32 -7.48 -7.74 -5.32
C ILE A 32 -7.30 -7.25 -3.89
N THR A 33 -8.23 -6.46 -3.38
CA THR A 33 -8.18 -5.90 -2.02
C THR A 33 -9.55 -5.96 -1.38
N ALA A 34 -9.61 -6.11 -0.05
CA ALA A 34 -10.83 -5.98 0.73
C ALA A 34 -10.77 -4.71 1.59
N THR A 35 -11.88 -3.98 1.70
CA THR A 35 -11.96 -2.78 2.55
C THR A 35 -13.35 -2.62 3.16
N PRO A 36 -13.49 -2.64 4.49
CA PRO A 36 -12.45 -2.97 5.48
C PRO A 36 -12.03 -4.46 5.41
N ASP A 37 -10.81 -4.79 5.80
CA ASP A 37 -10.30 -6.17 5.85
C ASP A 37 -10.65 -6.90 7.16
N THR A 38 -11.23 -6.20 8.13
CA THR A 38 -11.83 -6.78 9.34
C THR A 38 -13.27 -6.31 9.48
N LEU A 39 -14.16 -7.23 9.80
CA LEU A 39 -15.58 -6.97 10.06
C LEU A 39 -16.03 -7.58 11.38
N PRO A 40 -16.99 -6.95 12.09
CA PRO A 40 -17.76 -7.65 13.10
C PRO A 40 -18.47 -8.88 12.50
N ALA A 41 -18.48 -10.00 13.22
CA ALA A 41 -19.19 -11.23 12.87
C ALA A 41 -20.69 -11.13 13.22
N ASP A 42 -21.38 -10.09 12.74
CA ASP A 42 -22.74 -9.75 13.16
C ASP A 42 -23.84 -10.18 12.17
N GLY A 43 -23.48 -10.84 11.07
CA GLY A 43 -24.44 -11.28 10.04
C GLY A 43 -24.84 -10.19 9.04
N SER A 44 -24.40 -8.95 9.22
CA SER A 44 -24.84 -7.77 8.47
C SER A 44 -23.70 -6.88 7.94
N SER A 45 -22.55 -6.93 8.60
CA SER A 45 -21.34 -6.20 8.28
C SER A 45 -20.78 -6.63 6.94
N LYS A 46 -20.29 -5.65 6.16
CA LYS A 46 -19.93 -5.82 4.75
C LYS A 46 -18.57 -5.22 4.43
N SER A 47 -17.80 -5.92 3.60
CA SER A 47 -16.52 -5.46 3.07
C SER A 47 -16.57 -5.39 1.56
N VAL A 48 -16.03 -4.32 1.00
CA VAL A 48 -15.93 -4.12 -0.44
C VAL A 48 -14.67 -4.80 -0.94
N ILE A 49 -14.84 -5.76 -1.83
CA ILE A 49 -13.77 -6.42 -2.57
C ILE A 49 -13.56 -5.66 -3.86
N ARG A 50 -12.39 -5.03 -4.03
CA ARG A 50 -12.01 -4.32 -5.24
C ARG A 50 -11.00 -5.14 -6.04
N ILE A 51 -11.23 -5.26 -7.34
CA ILE A 51 -10.38 -5.99 -8.29
C ILE A 51 -9.85 -4.99 -9.31
N ILE A 52 -8.53 -4.99 -9.51
CA ILE A 52 -7.81 -4.09 -10.41
C ILE A 52 -6.97 -4.96 -11.36
N PRO A 53 -7.57 -5.44 -12.47
CA PRO A 53 -6.85 -6.19 -13.49
C PRO A 53 -5.90 -5.29 -14.27
N LYS A 54 -4.68 -5.77 -14.52
CA LYS A 54 -3.66 -5.08 -15.31
C LYS A 54 -3.05 -5.99 -16.37
N ASN A 55 -2.46 -5.40 -17.40
CA ASN A 55 -1.61 -6.09 -18.38
C ASN A 55 -0.12 -5.97 -18.01
N ASN A 56 0.77 -6.55 -18.82
CA ASN A 56 2.23 -6.53 -18.57
C ASN A 56 2.86 -5.14 -18.66
N SER A 57 2.13 -4.14 -19.19
CA SER A 57 2.57 -2.75 -19.24
C SER A 57 2.07 -1.94 -18.02
N ASP A 58 1.58 -2.64 -16.98
CA ASP A 58 1.00 -2.05 -15.76
C ASP A 58 -0.24 -1.16 -16.00
N THR A 59 -0.87 -1.30 -17.17
CA THR A 59 -2.09 -0.56 -17.54
C THR A 59 -3.33 -1.35 -17.15
N LEU A 60 -4.36 -0.65 -16.68
CA LEU A 60 -5.67 -1.25 -16.43
C LEU A 60 -6.23 -1.89 -17.69
N LEU A 61 -6.90 -3.03 -17.52
CA LEU A 61 -7.65 -3.62 -18.62
C LEU A 61 -8.89 -2.78 -18.92
N ALA A 62 -9.35 -2.83 -20.17
CA ALA A 62 -10.64 -2.26 -20.53
C ALA A 62 -11.77 -2.89 -19.70
N SER A 63 -12.82 -2.12 -19.44
CA SER A 63 -14.05 -2.61 -18.83
C SER A 63 -14.73 -3.69 -19.70
N GLY A 64 -15.66 -4.43 -19.11
CA GLY A 64 -16.43 -5.47 -19.78
C GLY A 64 -15.78 -6.85 -19.77
N LYS A 65 -14.72 -7.06 -18.98
CA LYS A 65 -14.17 -8.39 -18.72
C LYS A 65 -15.02 -9.11 -17.68
N GLU A 66 -15.19 -10.41 -17.84
CA GLU A 66 -15.85 -11.23 -16.83
C GLU A 66 -14.84 -11.58 -15.72
N ILE A 67 -15.23 -11.30 -14.47
CA ILE A 67 -14.44 -11.58 -13.27
C ILE A 67 -15.13 -12.67 -12.47
N ARG A 68 -14.39 -13.71 -12.09
CA ARG A 68 -14.85 -14.74 -11.15
C ARG A 68 -14.16 -14.57 -9.81
N LEU A 69 -14.96 -14.59 -8.75
CA LEU A 69 -14.46 -14.61 -7.38
C LEU A 69 -14.63 -15.99 -6.77
N PHE A 70 -13.65 -16.38 -5.95
CA PHE A 70 -13.68 -17.60 -5.15
C PHE A 70 -13.44 -17.22 -3.71
N ASN A 71 -14.35 -17.63 -2.82
CA ASN A 71 -14.18 -17.52 -1.37
C ASN A 71 -13.94 -18.91 -0.79
N THR A 72 -13.00 -19.02 0.16
CA THR A 72 -12.72 -20.28 0.87
C THR A 72 -13.42 -20.39 2.22
N GLY A 73 -13.96 -19.29 2.77
CA GLY A 73 -14.65 -19.29 4.05
C GLY A 73 -16.17 -19.12 3.92
N ALA A 74 -16.83 -18.85 5.04
CA ALA A 74 -18.28 -18.90 5.14
C ALA A 74 -19.01 -17.62 4.66
N GLY A 75 -18.28 -16.53 4.38
CA GLY A 75 -18.91 -15.25 4.04
C GLY A 75 -19.59 -15.27 2.69
N SER A 76 -20.66 -14.48 2.59
CA SER A 76 -21.51 -14.45 1.40
C SER A 76 -21.04 -13.35 0.44
N LEU A 77 -20.53 -13.74 -0.73
CA LEU A 77 -20.14 -12.82 -1.80
C LEU A 77 -21.34 -12.38 -2.64
N SER A 78 -21.38 -11.09 -3.00
CA SER A 78 -22.29 -10.57 -4.02
C SER A 78 -21.79 -10.88 -5.43
N ALA A 79 -22.63 -10.63 -6.42
CA ALA A 79 -22.18 -10.54 -7.81
C ALA A 79 -21.11 -9.45 -7.97
N VAL A 80 -20.19 -9.65 -8.92
CA VAL A 80 -19.19 -8.66 -9.30
C VAL A 80 -19.84 -7.59 -10.18
N ASN A 81 -19.64 -6.33 -9.82
CA ASN A 81 -20.05 -5.15 -10.55
C ASN A 81 -18.83 -4.52 -11.25
N ASP A 82 -18.97 -4.19 -12.54
CA ASP A 82 -17.97 -3.43 -13.28
C ASP A 82 -18.25 -1.92 -13.11
N LEU A 83 -17.23 -1.15 -12.76
CA LEU A 83 -17.35 0.30 -12.60
C LEU A 83 -17.19 1.08 -13.91
N GLY A 84 -16.93 0.40 -15.04
CA GLY A 84 -16.81 0.99 -16.37
C GLY A 84 -15.46 1.67 -16.64
N ASN A 85 -14.53 1.62 -15.69
CA ASN A 85 -13.18 2.19 -15.80
C ASN A 85 -12.07 1.11 -15.75
N GLY A 86 -12.45 -0.17 -15.86
CA GLY A 86 -11.54 -1.31 -15.72
C GLY A 86 -11.34 -1.81 -14.30
N ILE A 87 -12.00 -1.19 -13.31
CA ILE A 87 -12.03 -1.63 -11.91
C ILE A 87 -13.37 -2.33 -11.64
N TYR A 88 -13.34 -3.40 -10.85
CA TYR A 88 -14.51 -4.19 -10.49
C TYR A 88 -14.67 -4.24 -8.98
N GLU A 89 -15.92 -4.34 -8.52
CA GLU A 89 -16.27 -4.42 -7.11
C GLU A 89 -17.25 -5.55 -6.82
N ALA A 90 -17.06 -6.22 -5.69
CA ALA A 90 -18.05 -7.09 -5.08
C ALA A 90 -18.13 -6.76 -3.59
N THR A 91 -19.14 -7.27 -2.91
CA THR A 91 -19.26 -7.14 -1.46
C THR A 91 -19.26 -8.51 -0.83
N ILE A 92 -18.60 -8.66 0.31
CA ILE A 92 -18.69 -9.85 1.15
C ILE A 92 -19.39 -9.50 2.46
N ALA A 93 -20.39 -10.30 2.83
CA ALA A 93 -21.13 -10.14 4.09
C ALA A 93 -20.66 -11.16 5.13
N SER A 94 -20.49 -10.70 6.38
CA SER A 94 -20.04 -11.52 7.50
C SER A 94 -21.07 -12.61 7.86
N PRO A 95 -20.68 -13.89 7.99
CA PRO A 95 -21.60 -14.97 8.35
C PRO A 95 -21.62 -15.24 9.87
N ALA A 96 -20.43 -15.43 10.46
CA ALA A 96 -20.08 -15.77 11.83
C ALA A 96 -18.56 -15.54 11.99
N ILE A 97 -17.97 -15.79 13.17
CA ILE A 97 -16.51 -15.65 13.37
C ILE A 97 -15.79 -16.66 12.47
N ASP A 98 -15.04 -16.14 11.50
CA ASP A 98 -14.23 -16.93 10.58
C ASP A 98 -13.21 -16.02 9.89
N ASN A 99 -12.37 -16.58 9.02
CA ASN A 99 -11.63 -15.82 8.03
C ASN A 99 -12.01 -16.26 6.61
N ASP A 100 -12.10 -15.27 5.73
CA ASP A 100 -12.37 -15.49 4.32
C ASP A 100 -11.16 -15.08 3.51
N THR A 101 -10.69 -15.98 2.66
CA THR A 101 -9.68 -15.66 1.64
C THR A 101 -10.36 -15.63 0.28
N ILE A 102 -10.37 -14.45 -0.31
CA ILE A 102 -10.97 -14.18 -1.62
C ILE A 102 -9.86 -14.14 -2.67
N SER A 103 -10.03 -14.94 -3.73
CA SER A 103 -9.23 -14.85 -4.96
C SER A 103 -10.09 -14.47 -6.14
N ALA A 104 -9.47 -13.83 -7.13
CA ALA A 104 -10.11 -13.44 -8.37
C ALA A 104 -9.44 -14.13 -9.58
N GLY A 105 -10.25 -14.47 -10.58
CA GLY A 105 -9.80 -14.84 -11.90
C GLY A 105 -10.45 -13.95 -12.95
N VAL A 106 -9.67 -13.52 -13.94
CA VAL A 106 -10.15 -12.75 -15.10
C VAL A 106 -10.34 -13.73 -16.26
N ILE A 107 -11.53 -13.75 -16.86
CA ILE A 107 -11.79 -14.58 -18.03
C ILE A 107 -11.30 -13.85 -19.28
N SER A 108 -10.44 -14.51 -20.04
CA SER A 108 -9.86 -13.99 -21.27
C SER A 108 -9.95 -15.05 -22.37
N GLY A 109 -11.05 -15.02 -23.13
CA GLY A 109 -11.32 -16.03 -24.15
C GLY A 109 -11.75 -17.36 -23.50
N PRO A 110 -11.15 -18.51 -23.87
CA PRO A 110 -11.47 -19.80 -23.26
C PRO A 110 -10.84 -19.98 -21.86
N ASP A 111 -9.84 -19.16 -21.53
CA ASP A 111 -9.01 -19.35 -20.35
C ASP A 111 -9.41 -18.40 -19.22
N THR A 112 -9.14 -18.84 -17.98
CA THR A 112 -9.24 -18.00 -16.78
C THR A 112 -7.84 -17.75 -16.25
N VAL A 113 -7.43 -16.49 -16.22
CA VAL A 113 -6.16 -16.07 -15.63
C VAL A 113 -6.40 -15.74 -14.16
N SER A 114 -5.80 -16.53 -13.26
CA SER A 114 -5.91 -16.30 -11.82
C SER A 114 -5.02 -15.13 -11.39
N ILE A 115 -5.58 -14.16 -10.68
CA ILE A 115 -4.79 -13.11 -10.03
C ILE A 115 -4.07 -13.76 -8.83
N PHE A 116 -2.77 -13.48 -8.67
CA PHE A 116 -1.97 -14.11 -7.62
C PHE A 116 -2.18 -13.49 -6.25
N TRP A 117 -2.50 -12.19 -6.22
CA TRP A 117 -2.93 -11.52 -4.99
C TRP A 117 -4.25 -12.12 -4.49
N LYS A 118 -4.39 -12.17 -3.17
CA LYS A 118 -5.62 -12.58 -2.49
C LYS A 118 -6.03 -11.51 -1.47
N ALA A 119 -7.33 -11.29 -1.36
CA ALA A 119 -7.88 -10.44 -0.32
C ALA A 119 -8.27 -11.32 0.87
N VAL A 120 -7.92 -10.91 2.08
CA VAL A 120 -8.29 -11.62 3.30
C VAL A 120 -9.24 -10.74 4.10
N VAL A 121 -10.36 -11.31 4.54
CA VAL A 121 -11.33 -10.66 5.42
C VAL A 121 -11.43 -11.44 6.71
N THR A 122 -11.23 -10.78 7.84
CA THR A 122 -11.30 -11.40 9.17
C THR A 122 -12.61 -10.99 9.84
N PHE A 123 -13.39 -11.96 10.32
CA PHE A 123 -14.60 -11.68 11.11
C PHE A 123 -14.29 -11.83 12.60
N VAL A 124 -14.68 -10.85 13.41
CA VAL A 124 -14.39 -10.82 14.85
C VAL A 124 -15.65 -10.72 15.71
N ASN A 125 -15.63 -11.29 16.91
CA ASN A 125 -16.77 -11.21 17.82
C ASN A 125 -17.00 -9.79 18.33
N SER A 126 -18.25 -9.34 18.30
CA SER A 126 -18.66 -8.05 18.88
C SER A 126 -18.76 -8.15 20.40
N THR A 127 -17.64 -8.06 21.12
CA THR A 127 -17.65 -7.66 22.53
C THR A 127 -17.59 -6.14 22.63
N SER A 128 -18.49 -5.53 23.41
CA SER A 128 -18.65 -4.08 23.52
C SER A 128 -17.38 -3.38 24.00
N VAL A 129 -17.02 -2.33 23.26
CA VAL A 129 -15.91 -1.37 23.42
C VAL A 129 -14.52 -1.92 23.12
N GLU A 130 -14.25 -2.11 21.84
CA GLU A 130 -13.33 -1.19 21.15
C GLU A 130 -14.04 -0.76 19.85
N GLU A 131 -14.24 0.55 19.66
CA GLU A 131 -14.41 1.08 18.32
C GLU A 131 -13.18 0.62 17.53
N LYS A 132 -13.33 -0.44 16.73
CA LYS A 132 -12.39 -0.75 15.67
C LYS A 132 -12.65 0.30 14.58
N ASN A 133 -12.20 1.52 14.88
CA ASN A 133 -11.70 2.48 13.91
C ASN A 133 -11.10 1.62 12.80
N SER A 134 -11.51 1.85 11.55
CA SER A 134 -10.66 1.50 10.42
C SER A 134 -9.24 1.78 10.90
N SER A 135 -8.33 0.81 10.89
CA SER A 135 -6.95 1.12 11.19
C SER A 135 -6.41 1.96 10.03
N HIS A 136 -6.90 3.20 9.92
CA HIS A 136 -6.04 4.35 9.82
C HIS A 136 -4.97 4.07 10.85
N LEU A 137 -3.84 3.55 10.36
CA LEU A 137 -2.60 3.82 11.04
C LEU A 137 -2.64 5.33 11.34
N GLU A 138 -2.42 5.77 12.57
CA GLU A 138 -2.41 7.22 12.76
C GLU A 138 -1.18 7.78 12.02
N PHE A 139 -1.34 8.92 11.37
CA PHE A 139 -0.18 9.65 10.90
C PHE A 139 0.69 9.97 12.11
N HIS A 140 1.96 9.61 12.04
CA HIS A 140 2.88 9.80 13.16
C HIS A 140 4.29 10.02 12.65
N LEU A 141 4.96 11.02 13.18
CA LEU A 141 6.37 11.27 12.99
C LEU A 141 7.08 10.81 14.25
N TYR A 142 8.04 9.88 14.15
CA TYR A 142 8.79 9.40 15.31
C TYR A 142 10.01 10.27 15.58
N GLN A 143 10.54 10.15 16.80
CA GLN A 143 11.81 10.78 17.13
C GLN A 143 12.93 10.15 16.30
N ASN A 144 13.77 10.99 15.68
CA ASN A 144 14.93 10.51 14.94
C ASN A 144 15.89 9.74 15.86
N TYR A 145 16.55 8.71 15.33
CA TYR A 145 17.58 7.96 16.04
C TYR A 145 18.84 7.79 15.18
N PRO A 146 20.04 8.04 15.73
CA PRO A 146 20.29 8.59 17.07
C PRO A 146 19.83 10.06 17.22
N ASN A 147 19.61 10.53 18.45
CA ASN A 147 19.43 11.97 18.75
C ASN A 147 20.00 12.27 20.14
N PRO A 148 21.08 13.07 20.28
CA PRO A 148 21.81 13.78 19.22
C PRO A 148 22.49 12.86 18.19
N PHE A 149 22.75 13.35 16.98
CA PHE A 149 23.31 12.56 15.87
C PHE A 149 24.55 13.19 15.24
N ASN A 150 25.38 12.39 14.53
CA ASN A 150 26.60 12.86 13.85
C ASN A 150 26.96 11.99 12.62
N PRO A 151 27.00 12.54 11.39
CA PRO A 151 26.04 13.48 10.82
C PRO A 151 24.81 12.74 10.25
N LEU A 152 24.70 11.44 10.51
CA LEU A 152 23.64 10.56 9.99
C LEU A 152 22.62 10.25 11.08
N THR A 153 21.35 10.35 10.73
CA THR A 153 20.23 9.88 11.55
C THR A 153 19.15 9.28 10.69
N SER A 154 18.38 8.36 11.26
CA SER A 154 17.16 7.87 10.65
C SER A 154 15.94 8.53 11.28
N ILE A 155 14.91 8.76 10.47
CA ILE A 155 13.61 9.30 10.87
C ILE A 155 12.56 8.29 10.43
N GLU A 156 11.93 7.65 11.41
CA GLU A 156 10.76 6.80 11.16
C GLU A 156 9.49 7.67 11.13
N TYR A 157 8.56 7.34 10.24
CA TYR A 157 7.25 7.94 10.16
C TYR A 157 6.20 6.93 9.71
N ARG A 158 4.95 7.18 10.08
CA ARG A 158 3.79 6.37 9.78
C ARG A 158 2.79 7.18 8.99
N VAL A 159 2.27 6.56 7.93
CA VAL A 159 1.30 7.11 7.00
C VAL A 159 0.00 6.34 7.20
N GLY A 160 -1.07 7.07 7.43
CA GLY A 160 -2.29 6.49 7.94
C GLY A 160 -3.25 5.92 6.92
N SER A 161 -3.27 6.57 5.78
CA SER A 161 -4.02 6.25 4.58
C SER A 161 -3.14 6.62 3.39
N ILE A 162 -3.52 6.20 2.18
CA ILE A 162 -2.84 6.71 0.98
C ILE A 162 -2.93 8.24 0.96
N GLU A 163 -1.79 8.91 0.93
CA GLU A 163 -1.71 10.38 1.04
C GLU A 163 -0.39 10.90 0.44
N TYR A 164 -0.39 12.16 0.01
CA TYR A 164 0.83 12.85 -0.42
C TYR A 164 1.64 13.33 0.79
N VAL A 165 2.84 12.79 0.97
CA VAL A 165 3.67 12.97 2.15
C VAL A 165 4.86 13.87 1.84
N ILE A 166 5.05 14.89 2.68
CA ILE A 166 6.19 15.80 2.61
C ILE A 166 6.92 15.76 3.95
N ILE A 167 8.22 15.47 3.93
CA ILE A 167 9.11 15.61 5.09
C ILE A 167 10.22 16.60 4.76
N LYS A 168 10.28 17.69 5.53
CA LYS A 168 11.26 18.77 5.36
C LYS A 168 12.02 19.04 6.64
N ILE A 169 13.26 19.51 6.49
CA ILE A 169 14.14 19.98 7.56
C ILE A 169 14.21 21.50 7.54
N TYR A 170 14.16 22.12 8.72
CA TYR A 170 14.23 23.55 8.94
C TYR A 170 15.29 23.92 9.98
N ASP A 171 15.92 25.08 9.82
CA ASP A 171 16.75 25.68 10.86
C ASP A 171 15.92 26.38 11.95
N ILE A 172 16.58 26.95 12.96
CA ILE A 172 15.92 27.67 14.06
C ILE A 172 15.19 28.95 13.63
N LEU A 173 15.49 29.48 12.44
CA LEU A 173 14.86 30.66 11.86
C LEU A 173 13.66 30.28 10.98
N GLY A 174 13.44 28.97 10.75
CA GLY A 174 12.38 28.45 9.91
C GLY A 174 12.76 28.36 8.43
N ASN A 175 14.03 28.55 8.06
CA ASN A 175 14.47 28.35 6.68
C ASN A 175 14.51 26.87 6.36
N GLU A 176 14.01 26.48 5.19
CA GLU A 176 14.11 25.11 4.69
C GLU A 176 15.58 24.79 4.36
N VAL A 177 16.08 23.70 4.94
CA VAL A 177 17.46 23.22 4.77
C VAL A 177 17.51 22.01 3.84
N ALA A 178 16.49 21.15 3.88
CA ALA A 178 16.39 19.97 3.03
C ALA A 178 14.94 19.49 2.90
N THR A 179 14.63 18.85 1.77
CA THR A 179 13.42 18.02 1.60
C THR A 179 13.87 16.56 1.55
N LEU A 180 13.32 15.72 2.43
CA LEU A 180 13.65 14.30 2.57
C LEU A 180 12.66 13.38 1.87
N VAL A 181 11.38 13.77 1.88
CA VAL A 181 10.28 13.03 1.24
C VAL A 181 9.35 14.06 0.59
N ASP A 182 8.90 13.79 -0.63
CA ASP A 182 7.95 14.62 -1.38
C ASP A 182 7.27 13.74 -2.44
N GLU A 183 6.43 12.80 -1.99
CA GLU A 183 5.79 11.80 -2.85
C GLU A 183 4.53 11.21 -2.20
N GLU A 184 3.69 10.55 -3.02
CA GLU A 184 2.54 9.79 -2.54
C GLU A 184 2.97 8.48 -1.87
N LYS A 185 2.44 8.19 -0.68
CA LYS A 185 2.71 6.96 0.07
C LYS A 185 1.42 6.24 0.44
N PRO A 186 1.34 4.90 0.27
CA PRO A 186 0.24 4.12 0.85
C PRO A 186 0.34 4.08 2.37
N ALA A 187 -0.71 3.57 3.03
CA ALA A 187 -0.68 3.35 4.48
C ALA A 187 0.46 2.39 4.85
N GLY A 188 1.28 2.78 5.81
CA GLY A 188 2.48 2.03 6.16
C GLY A 188 3.40 2.77 7.14
N THR A 189 4.46 2.09 7.57
CA THR A 189 5.56 2.70 8.33
C THR A 189 6.79 2.73 7.45
N TYR A 190 7.48 3.86 7.44
CA TYR A 190 8.59 4.18 6.55
C TYR A 190 9.74 4.77 7.35
N GLU A 191 10.93 4.66 6.79
CA GLU A 191 12.15 5.24 7.36
C GLU A 191 12.84 6.06 6.28
N VAL A 192 13.32 7.25 6.65
CA VAL A 192 14.17 8.09 5.80
C VAL A 192 15.44 8.46 6.54
N THR A 193 16.59 8.30 5.89
CA THR A 193 17.89 8.70 6.45
C THR A 193 18.18 10.14 6.05
N TRP A 194 18.65 10.93 7.01
CA TRP A 194 19.19 12.26 6.74
C TRP A 194 20.69 12.31 7.02
N ASN A 195 21.43 12.84 6.05
CA ASN A 195 22.87 13.12 6.15
C ASN A 195 23.09 14.63 6.20
N ALA A 196 23.37 15.16 7.39
CA ALA A 196 23.56 16.59 7.63
C ALA A 196 25.01 17.07 7.37
N ASN A 197 25.71 16.43 6.43
CA ASN A 197 27.09 16.80 6.13
C ASN A 197 27.19 18.21 5.56
N GLY A 198 28.11 19.01 6.11
CA GLY A 198 28.30 20.42 5.72
C GLY A 198 27.43 21.41 6.50
N LEU A 199 26.53 20.94 7.37
CA LEU A 199 25.75 21.80 8.27
C LEU A 199 26.46 21.98 9.63
N SER A 200 26.20 23.12 10.28
CA SER A 200 26.76 23.44 11.59
C SER A 200 26.05 22.68 12.71
N SER A 201 26.80 22.32 13.76
CA SER A 201 26.24 21.76 14.99
C SER A 201 25.16 22.69 15.55
N GLY A 202 24.03 22.13 15.98
CA GLY A 202 22.90 22.94 16.40
C GLY A 202 21.57 22.19 16.41
N VAL A 203 20.51 22.95 16.70
CA VAL A 203 19.14 22.47 16.71
C VAL A 203 18.52 22.69 15.33
N TYR A 204 17.85 21.66 14.83
CA TYR A 204 17.02 21.76 13.64
C TYR A 204 15.66 21.12 13.93
N PHE A 205 14.71 21.39 13.05
CA PHE A 205 13.36 20.85 13.13
C PHE A 205 13.06 20.06 11.86
N TYR A 206 12.28 19.00 12.00
CA TYR A 206 11.77 18.26 10.87
C TYR A 206 10.26 18.15 10.99
N GLN A 207 9.57 18.33 9.88
CA GLN A 207 8.12 18.36 9.82
C GLN A 207 7.63 17.34 8.81
N LEU A 208 6.65 16.54 9.24
CA LEU A 208 5.82 15.69 8.41
C LEU A 208 4.53 16.43 8.11
N LYS A 209 4.20 16.56 6.83
CA LYS A 209 2.90 17.05 6.35
C LYS A 209 2.26 16.01 5.43
N ALA A 210 1.01 15.67 5.70
CA ALA A 210 0.22 14.72 4.91
C ALA A 210 -1.26 15.11 5.02
N GLY A 211 -1.85 15.62 3.92
CA GLY A 211 -3.18 16.23 3.96
C GLY A 211 -3.29 17.33 5.02
N GLU A 212 -4.26 17.19 5.93
CA GLU A 212 -4.46 18.09 7.08
C GLU A 212 -3.53 17.79 8.27
N PHE A 213 -2.85 16.65 8.28
CA PHE A 213 -1.93 16.29 9.35
C PHE A 213 -0.61 17.04 9.22
N THR A 214 -0.16 17.64 10.30
CA THR A 214 1.17 18.24 10.42
C THR A 214 1.76 17.94 11.79
N GLN A 215 2.96 17.38 11.81
CA GLN A 215 3.70 17.15 13.05
C GLN A 215 5.15 17.56 12.87
N THR A 216 5.68 18.27 13.87
CA THR A 216 7.07 18.74 13.89
C THR A 216 7.81 18.17 15.09
N LYS A 217 9.04 17.74 14.86
CA LYS A 217 9.95 17.29 15.92
C LYS A 217 11.30 17.98 15.81
N LYS A 218 12.02 17.97 16.92
CA LYS A 218 13.32 18.60 17.09
C LYS A 218 14.42 17.55 17.00
N LEU A 219 15.52 17.88 16.34
CA LEU A 219 16.72 17.05 16.29
C LEU A 219 17.97 17.90 16.58
N VAL A 220 19.02 17.26 17.10
CA VAL A 220 20.24 17.93 17.56
C VAL A 220 21.44 17.35 16.82
N LEU A 221 22.05 18.14 15.93
CA LEU A 221 23.27 17.78 15.22
C LEU A 221 24.48 18.07 16.10
N MET A 222 25.28 17.05 16.34
CA MET A 222 26.56 17.14 17.03
C MET A 222 27.65 16.83 16.00
N ARG A 223 28.47 17.81 15.68
CA ARG A 223 29.67 17.64 14.88
C ARG A 223 30.89 18.07 15.69
#